data_AF-A0A257QQY4-F1
#
_entry.id   AF-A0A257QQY4-F1
#
_cell.length_a   1.000
_cell.length_b   1.000
_cell.length_c   1.000
_cell.angle_alpha   90.00
_cell.angle_beta   90.00
_cell.angle_gamma   90.00
#
_symmetry.space_group_name_H-M   'P 1'
#
loop_
_entity.id
_entity.type
_entity.pdbx_description
1 polymer ?
#
loop_
_entity_poly.entity_id
_entity_poly.type
_entity_poly.pdbx_seq_one_letter_code
_entity_poly.pdbx_strand_id
1 'polypeptide(L)' 'TFIDDLKHKLSGTVWQDGGCASWYKDEHGVVSTIWPGSAASYQKTMKAADLRDYQLLATQTAN' A
#
# COMPACT_ATOMS: atom_id res chain seq x y z
N THR A 1 -1.02 -3.22 -11.88
CA THR A 1 -1.67 -2.10 -11.17
C THR A 1 -0.83 -1.74 -9.95
N PHE A 2 -1.14 -0.66 -9.21
CA PHE A 2 -0.39 -0.31 -8.00
C PHE A 2 -0.29 -1.47 -7.00
N ILE A 3 -1.38 -2.20 -6.79
CA ILE A 3 -1.43 -3.35 -5.88
C ILE A 3 -0.57 -4.52 -6.38
N ASP A 4 -0.58 -4.81 -7.68
CA ASP A 4 0.23 -5.89 -8.25
C ASP A 4 1.73 -5.62 -8.06
N ASP A 5 2.16 -4.37 -8.22
CA ASP A 5 3.55 -3.96 -8.02
C ASP A 5 3.96 -4.09 -6.55
N LEU A 6 3.07 -3.77 -5.61
CA LEU A 6 3.33 -3.98 -4.18
C LEU A 6 3.43 -5.46 -3.82
N LYS A 7 2.50 -6.29 -4.34
CA LYS A 7 2.53 -7.74 -4.15
C LYS A 7 3.82 -8.34 -4.70
N HIS A 8 4.25 -7.91 -5.89
CA HIS A 8 5.50 -8.35 -6.49
C HIS A 8 6.71 -8.01 -5.60
N LYS A 9 6.77 -6.79 -5.04
CA LYS A 9 7.86 -6.38 -4.13
C LYS A 9 7.81 -7.06 -2.76
N LEU A 10 6.64 -7.47 -2.28
CA LEU A 10 6.47 -8.24 -1.04
C LEU A 10 6.86 -9.71 -1.22
N SER A 11 6.76 -10.24 -2.44
CA SER A 11 7.22 -11.60 -2.79
C SER A 11 8.69 -11.77 -2.44
N GLY A 12 9.05 -12.92 -1.88
CA GLY A 12 10.41 -13.25 -1.45
C GLY A 12 10.83 -12.64 -0.12
N THR A 13 10.02 -11.76 0.48
CA THR A 13 10.30 -11.23 1.82
C THR A 13 9.91 -12.22 2.90
N VAL A 14 10.55 -12.12 4.07
CA VAL A 14 10.18 -12.93 5.25
C VAL A 14 8.74 -12.70 5.70
N TRP A 15 8.15 -11.56 5.37
CA TRP A 15 6.78 -11.23 5.73
C TRP A 15 5.76 -11.99 4.89
N GLN A 16 6.04 -12.18 3.59
CA GLN A 16 5.18 -12.93 2.68
C GLN A 16 5.51 -14.43 2.70
N ASP A 17 6.79 -14.80 2.65
CA ASP A 17 7.23 -16.17 2.37
C ASP A 17 7.98 -16.83 3.55
N GLY A 18 8.24 -16.11 4.64
CA GLY A 18 9.06 -16.58 5.77
C GLY A 18 8.42 -17.65 6.68
N GLY A 19 7.32 -18.28 6.27
CA GLY A 19 6.72 -19.42 6.97
C GLY A 19 5.98 -19.14 8.30
N CYS A 20 6.17 -17.96 8.91
CA CYS A 20 5.46 -17.57 10.12
C CYS A 20 4.06 -17.02 9.81
N ALA A 21 3.06 -17.47 10.59
CA ALA A 21 1.75 -16.82 10.67
C ALA A 21 1.90 -15.54 11.49
N SER A 22 2.06 -14.40 10.81
CA SER A 22 2.13 -13.08 11.43
C SER A 22 0.84 -12.32 11.22
N TRP A 23 0.55 -11.37 12.11
CA TRP A 23 -0.61 -10.46 12.00
C TRP A 23 -0.62 -9.63 10.70
N TYR A 24 0.52 -9.54 9.99
CA TYR A 24 0.61 -8.79 8.74
C TYR A 24 -0.12 -9.45 7.57
N LYS A 25 -0.46 -10.74 7.68
CA LYS A 25 -1.22 -11.47 6.67
C LYS A 25 -2.70 -11.44 7.01
N ASP A 26 -3.54 -11.24 6.00
CA ASP A 26 -4.98 -11.41 6.12
C ASP A 26 -5.39 -12.91 6.11
N GLU A 27 -6.70 -13.18 6.15
CA GLU A 27 -7.27 -14.54 6.11
C GLU A 27 -6.93 -15.33 4.84
N HIS A 28 -6.46 -14.66 3.79
CA HIS A 28 -6.01 -15.28 2.54
C HIS A 28 -4.49 -15.42 2.46
N GLY A 29 -3.76 -15.05 3.52
CA GLY A 29 -2.30 -15.13 3.57
C GLY A 29 -1.59 -14.00 2.82
N VAL A 30 -2.31 -12.93 2.46
CA VAL A 30 -1.75 -11.79 1.73
C VAL A 30 -1.29 -10.73 2.71
N VAL A 31 -0.05 -10.25 2.53
CA VAL A 31 0.42 -9.08 3.29
C VAL A 31 -0.19 -7.81 2.73
N SER A 32 -1.05 -7.16 3.51
CA SER A 32 -1.76 -5.92 3.13
C SER A 32 -1.44 -4.73 4.05
N THR A 33 -0.73 -4.97 5.16
CA THR A 33 -0.58 -4.01 6.26
C THR A 33 0.76 -3.26 6.26
N ILE A 34 1.73 -3.64 5.42
CA ILE A 34 3.10 -3.07 5.43
C ILE A 34 3.58 -2.65 4.04
N TRP A 35 4.58 -1.76 4.03
CA TRP A 35 5.24 -1.28 2.82
C TRP A 35 6.46 -2.13 2.45
N PRO A 36 6.64 -2.54 1.18
CA PRO A 36 7.80 -3.34 0.75
C PRO A 36 9.04 -2.48 0.48
N GLY A 37 9.56 -1.85 1.54
CA GLY A 37 10.76 -1.01 1.45
C GLY A 37 11.02 -0.20 2.71
N SER A 38 11.94 0.76 2.62
CA SER A 38 12.24 1.67 3.73
C SER A 38 11.14 2.73 3.91
N ALA A 39 11.03 3.28 5.12
CA ALA A 39 10.14 4.42 5.40
C ALA A 39 10.40 5.63 4.47
N ALA A 40 11.66 5.87 4.11
CA ALA A 40 12.02 6.94 3.17
C ALA A 40 11.47 6.67 1.75
N SER A 41 11.49 5.41 1.30
CA SER A 41 10.90 5.04 0.01
C SER A 41 9.37 5.22 0.01
N TYR A 42 8.72 4.86 1.11
CA TYR A 42 7.28 5.10 1.30
C TYR A 42 6.96 6.59 1.22
N GLN A 43 7.66 7.42 2.00
CA GLN A 43 7.45 8.87 1.99
C GLN A 43 7.64 9.46 0.58
N LYS A 44 8.69 9.05 -0.13
CA LYS A 44 8.96 9.53 -1.49
C LYS A 44 7.85 9.14 -2.46
N THR A 45 7.33 7.92 -2.38
CA THR A 45 6.27 7.44 -3.28
C THR A 45 4.92 8.08 -2.97
N MET A 46 4.56 8.19 -1.68
CA MET A 46 3.25 8.67 -1.25
C MET A 46 3.14 10.20 -1.15
N LYS A 47 4.23 10.95 -1.43
CA LYS A 47 4.26 12.41 -1.27
C LYS A 47 3.24 13.18 -2.13
N ALA A 48 2.76 12.57 -3.21
CA ALA A 48 1.81 13.19 -4.12
C ALA A 48 0.83 12.13 -4.61
N ALA A 49 -0.47 12.41 -4.47
CA ALA A 49 -1.52 11.57 -4.99
C ALA A 49 -1.69 11.80 -6.50
N ASP A 50 -2.04 10.74 -7.23
CA ASP A 50 -2.50 10.87 -8.61
C ASP A 50 -3.96 11.31 -8.60
N LEU A 51 -4.23 12.57 -8.91
CA LEU A 51 -5.59 13.13 -8.84
C LEU A 51 -6.57 12.44 -9.82
N ARG A 52 -6.09 11.68 -10.80
CA ARG A 52 -6.94 10.90 -11.70
C ARG A 52 -7.62 9.73 -10.98
N ASP A 53 -7.07 9.28 -9.85
CA ASP A 53 -7.67 8.23 -9.02
C ASP A 53 -8.76 8.77 -8.09
N TYR A 54 -9.04 10.09 -8.10
CA TYR A 54 -9.95 10.75 -7.18
C TYR A 54 -11.07 11.50 -7.90
N GLN A 55 -12.28 11.43 -7.34
CA GLN A 55 -13.35 12.37 -7.67
C GLN A 55 -13.19 13.63 -6.81
N LEU A 56 -12.85 14.75 -7.45
CA LEU A 56 -12.71 16.03 -6.74
C LEU A 56 -14.10 16.63 -6.48
N LEU A 57 -14.45 16.78 -5.21
CA LEU A 57 -15.67 17.44 -4.79
C LEU A 57 -15.39 18.93 -4.56
N ALA A 58 -16.13 19.80 -5.24
CA ALA A 58 -16.06 21.22 -4.95
C ALA A 58 -16.63 21.50 -3.56
N THR A 59 -15.89 22.22 -2.72
CA THR A 59 -16.40 22.69 -1.44
C THR A 59 -17.55 23.66 -1.72
N GLN A 60 -18.77 23.31 -1.30
CA GLN A 60 -19.88 24.26 -1.27
C GLN A 60 -19.64 25.24 -0.13
N THR A 61 -19.38 26.50 -0.47
CA THR A 61 -19.40 27.58 0.51
C THR A 61 -20.86 27.82 0.90
N ALA A 62 -21.19 27.66 2.19
CA ALA A 62 -22.50 28.03 2.70
C ALA A 62 -22.68 29.56 2.55
N ASN A 63 -23.83 29.96 2.01
CA ASN A 63 -24.27 31.36 1.93
C ASN A 63 -24.63 31.93 3.30
#